data_AF-A0AA43QB46-F1
#
_entry.id   AF-A0AA43QB46-F1
#
_cell.length_a   1.000
_cell.length_b   1.000
_cell.length_c   1.000
_cell.angle_alpha   90.00
_cell.angle_beta   90.00
_cell.angle_gamma   90.00
#
_symmetry.space_group_name_H-M   'P 1'
#
loop_
_entity.id
_entity.type
_entity.pdbx_description
1 polymer ?
#
loop_
_entity_poly.entity_id
_entity_poly.type
_entity_poly.pdbx_seq_one_letter_code
_entity_poly.pdbx_strand_id
1 'polypeptide(L)' 'VAEFGRQPWTIAEILPTFLSVSSLTELDLYLSLAGYIGLYTVFLIIEMFLMLKFIKLGPSSLHKGRYHFEIATGASL' A
#
# COMPACT_ATOMS: atom_id res chain seq x y z
N VAL A 1 -2.61 -19.12 -4.73
CA VAL A 1 -2.61 -20.41 -5.46
C VAL A 1 -3.58 -20.42 -6.64
N ALA A 2 -4.82 -19.96 -6.46
CA ALA A 2 -5.82 -19.96 -7.54
C ALA A 2 -5.34 -19.29 -8.86
N GLU A 3 -4.64 -18.15 -8.78
CA GLU A 3 -4.16 -17.45 -9.98
C GLU A 3 -2.98 -18.14 -10.66
N PHE A 4 -2.02 -18.61 -9.87
CA PHE A 4 -0.85 -19.33 -10.39
C PHE A 4 -1.22 -20.73 -10.92
N GLY A 5 -2.24 -21.39 -10.36
CA GLY A 5 -2.70 -22.70 -10.80
C GLY A 5 -3.38 -22.71 -12.18
N ARG A 6 -3.75 -21.54 -12.71
CA ARG A 6 -4.28 -21.40 -14.08
C ARG A 6 -3.17 -21.24 -15.12
N GLN A 7 -1.91 -21.10 -14.71
CA GLN A 7 -0.78 -21.05 -15.65
C GLN A 7 -0.67 -22.39 -16.40
N PRO A 8 -0.47 -22.39 -17.73
CA PRO A 8 -0.01 -21.29 -18.57
C PRO A 8 -1.12 -20.50 -19.30
N TRP A 9 -2.36 -20.48 -18.79
CA TRP A 9 -3.52 -19.93 -19.49
C TRP A 9 -3.99 -18.56 -18.94
N THR A 10 -4.16 -17.59 -19.84
CA THR A 10 -4.94 -16.38 -19.55
C THR A 10 -6.42 -16.72 -19.56
N ILE A 11 -6.87 -17.42 -20.60
CA ILE A 11 -8.20 -18.01 -20.73
C ILE A 11 -7.99 -19.51 -20.89
N ALA A 12 -8.55 -20.32 -19.98
CA ALA A 12 -8.35 -21.76 -19.92
C ALA A 12 -8.56 -22.42 -21.28
N GLU A 13 -7.57 -23.20 -21.73
CA GLU A 13 -7.58 -23.98 -22.98
C GLU A 13 -7.78 -23.18 -24.29
N ILE A 14 -7.82 -21.84 -24.23
CA ILE A 14 -8.09 -20.98 -25.40
C ILE A 14 -6.92 -20.03 -25.65
N LEU A 15 -6.46 -19.31 -24.62
CA LEU A 15 -5.45 -18.27 -24.76
C LEU A 15 -4.29 -18.49 -23.79
N PRO A 16 -3.10 -18.87 -24.29
CA PRO A 16 -1.88 -18.95 -23.50
C PRO A 16 -1.39 -17.57 -23.03
N THR A 17 -0.76 -17.51 -21.86
CA THR A 17 -0.27 -16.25 -21.26
C THR A 17 0.80 -15.55 -22.08
N PHE A 18 1.69 -16.29 -22.73
CA PHE A 18 2.77 -15.71 -23.54
C PHE A 18 2.29 -15.06 -24.85
N LEU A 19 1.08 -15.39 -25.33
CA LEU A 19 0.45 -14.72 -26.48
C LEU A 19 -0.40 -13.52 -26.07
N SER A 20 -0.68 -13.38 -24.77
CA SER A 20 -1.59 -12.37 -24.22
C SER A 20 -0.88 -11.07 -23.79
N VAL A 21 0.44 -10.97 -23.98
CA VAL A 21 1.24 -9.81 -23.59
C VAL A 21 1.25 -8.73 -24.68
N SER A 22 1.38 -7.46 -24.27
CA SER A 22 1.54 -6.34 -25.21
C SER A 22 2.93 -6.35 -25.86
N SER A 23 3.02 -5.89 -27.11
CA SER A 23 4.27 -5.72 -27.84
C SER A 23 5.01 -4.44 -27.41
N LEU A 24 5.68 -4.50 -26.25
CA LEU A 24 6.47 -3.40 -25.68
C LEU A 24 7.96 -3.76 -25.64
N THR A 25 8.82 -2.74 -25.52
CA THR A 25 10.25 -2.98 -25.31
C THR A 25 10.53 -3.37 -23.86
N GLU A 26 11.62 -4.10 -23.63
CA GLU A 26 12.05 -4.47 -22.27
C GLU A 26 12.31 -3.25 -21.39
N LEU A 27 12.82 -2.17 -21.97
CA LEU A 27 13.10 -0.92 -21.25
C LEU A 27 11.82 -0.26 -20.75
N ASP A 28 10.75 -0.23 -21.56
CA ASP A 28 9.46 0.34 -21.17
C ASP A 28 8.86 -0.44 -19.97
N LEU A 29 9.07 -1.76 -19.95
CA LEU A 29 8.64 -2.62 -18.86
C LEU A 29 9.42 -2.33 -17.57
N TYR A 30 10.76 -2.29 -17.64
CA TYR A 30 11.58 -2.01 -16.46
C TYR A 30 11.35 -0.61 -15.89
N LEU A 31 11.22 0.40 -16.76
CA LEU A 31 11.00 1.77 -16.35
C LEU A 31 9.65 1.93 -15.64
N SER A 32 8.58 1.39 -16.23
CA SER A 32 7.25 1.46 -15.62
C SER A 32 7.18 0.67 -14.32
N LEU A 33 7.72 -0.56 -14.28
CA LEU A 33 7.74 -1.40 -13.09
C LEU A 33 8.55 -0.75 -11.96
N ALA A 34 9.74 -0.21 -12.26
CA ALA A 34 10.55 0.50 -11.28
C ALA A 34 9.83 1.75 -10.74
N GLY A 35 9.13 2.48 -11.62
CA GLY A 35 8.30 3.63 -11.22
C GLY A 35 7.20 3.25 -10.22
N TYR A 36 6.43 2.20 -10.52
CA TYR A 36 5.36 1.73 -9.62
C TYR A 36 5.90 1.16 -8.31
N ILE A 37 6.95 0.33 -8.36
CA ILE A 37 7.58 -0.23 -7.15
C ILE A 37 8.12 0.89 -6.27
N GLY A 38 8.83 1.86 -6.86
CA GLY A 38 9.37 3.00 -6.14
C GLY A 38 8.27 3.83 -5.47
N LEU A 39 7.23 4.19 -6.22
CA LEU A 39 6.10 4.97 -5.71
C LEU A 39 5.38 4.25 -4.57
N TYR A 40 5.03 2.97 -4.76
CA TYR A 40 4.34 2.20 -3.72
C TYR A 40 5.19 1.95 -2.49
N THR A 41 6.51 1.79 -2.64
CA THR A 41 7.42 1.66 -1.49
C THR A 41 7.45 2.96 -0.68
N VAL A 42 7.50 4.12 -1.34
CA VAL A 42 7.46 5.43 -0.66
C VAL A 42 6.15 5.60 0.10
N PHE A 43 5.01 5.31 -0.53
CA PHE A 43 3.70 5.39 0.14
C PHE A 43 3.60 4.42 1.31
N LEU A 44 4.08 3.19 1.16
CA LEU A 44 4.10 2.21 2.24
C LEU A 44 4.91 2.73 3.44
N ILE A 45 6.09 3.32 3.23
CA ILE A 45 6.90 3.89 4.33
C ILE A 45 6.13 5.00 5.06
N ILE A 46 5.51 5.91 4.31
CA ILE A 46 4.73 7.03 4.88
C ILE A 46 3.53 6.50 5.68
N GLU A 47 2.75 5.59 5.10
CA GLU A 47 1.55 5.03 5.75
C GLU A 47 1.92 4.23 7.00
N MET A 48 2.97 3.40 6.94
CA MET A 48 3.46 2.66 8.11
C MET A 48 3.92 3.61 9.23
N PHE A 49 4.64 4.69 8.88
CA PHE A 49 5.03 5.71 9.85
C PHE A 49 3.79 6.37 10.50
N LEU A 50 2.80 6.77 9.69
CA LEU A 50 1.59 7.41 10.18
C LEU A 50 0.76 6.47 11.06
N MET A 51 0.56 5.22 10.66
CA MET A 51 -0.14 4.23 11.48
C MET A 51 0.54 4.04 12.83
N LEU A 52 1.86 3.85 12.86
CA LEU A 52 2.61 3.70 14.11
C LEU A 52 2.54 4.96 14.97
N LYS A 53 2.60 6.15 14.36
CA LYS A 53 2.46 7.43 15.08
C LYS A 53 1.09 7.56 15.73
N PHE A 54 0.01 7.28 15.01
CA PHE A 54 -1.36 7.45 15.52
C PHE A 54 -1.78 6.34 16.47
N ILE A 55 -1.32 5.10 16.27
CA ILE A 55 -1.53 4.01 17.24
C ILE A 55 -0.90 4.37 18.59
N LYS A 56 0.29 4.99 18.60
CA LYS A 56 0.94 5.44 19.84
C LYS A 56 0.24 6.62 20.50
N LEU A 57 -0.33 7.56 19.73
CA LEU A 57 -1.08 8.70 20.27
C LEU A 57 -2.45 8.28 20.85
N GLY A 58 -2.99 7.17 20.33
CA GLY A 58 -4.30 6.65 20.73
C GLY A 58 -5.44 7.64 20.43
N PRO A 59 -6.52 7.63 21.23
CA PRO A 59 -7.69 8.47 20.98
C PRO A 59 -7.42 9.97 21.20
N SER A 60 -6.29 10.33 21.81
CA SER A 60 -5.86 11.72 22.00
C SER A 60 -5.52 12.44 20.69
N SER A 61 -5.53 11.74 19.54
CA SER A 61 -5.47 12.37 18.21
C SER A 61 -6.75 13.12 17.84
N LEU A 62 -7.86 12.86 18.54
CA LEU A 62 -9.19 13.40 18.22
C LEU A 62 -9.48 14.76 18.87
N HIS A 63 -8.60 15.28 19.73
CA HIS A 63 -8.70 16.62 20.34
C HIS A 63 -10.06 16.87 21.00
N LYS A 64 -10.52 15.96 21.87
CA LYS A 64 -11.85 16.05 22.52
C LYS A 64 -11.82 16.54 23.98
N GLY A 65 -10.64 16.82 24.51
CA GLY A 65 -10.41 17.30 25.89
C GLY A 65 -10.61 16.25 26.98
N ARG A 66 -10.80 14.96 26.63
CA ARG A 66 -11.18 13.89 27.57
C ARG A 66 -10.22 12.71 27.59
N TYR A 67 -9.17 12.74 26.77
CA TYR A 67 -8.24 11.62 26.65
C TYR A 67 -6.99 11.80 27.52
N HIS A 68 -6.29 10.70 27.76
CA HIS A 68 -5.16 10.65 28.70
C HIS A 68 -4.09 11.72 28.47
N PHE A 69 -3.77 12.06 27.21
CA PHE A 69 -2.81 13.11 26.88
C PHE A 69 -3.42 14.53 26.79
N GLU A 70 -4.70 14.70 27.10
CA GLU A 70 -5.42 15.98 27.05
C GLU A 70 -5.88 16.48 28.43
N ILE A 71 -6.07 15.57 29.41
CA ILE A 71 -6.59 15.89 30.76
C ILE A 71 -5.63 16.76 31.58
N ALA A 72 -4.31 16.54 31.46
CA ALA A 72 -3.30 17.31 32.19
C ALA A 72 -3.28 18.80 31.82
N THR A 73 -3.73 19.16 30.62
CA THR A 73 -3.82 20.55 30.14
C THR A 73 -5.10 21.25 30.62
N GLY A 74 -6.18 20.50 30.86
CA GLY A 74 -7.47 21.06 31.27
C GLY A 74 -7.62 21.31 32.78
N ALA A 75 -6.80 20.67 33.62
CA ALA A 75 -6.86 20.81 35.08
C ALA A 75 -6.05 22.01 35.65
N SER A 76 -5.33 22.75 34.80
CA SER A 76 -4.51 23.90 35.19
C SER A 76 -5.18 25.27 34.93
N LEU A 77 -6.50 25.31 34.72
CA LEU A 77 -7.33 26.51 34.63
C LEU A 77 -8.44 26.44 35.68
#